data_AF-A0A6J4FNN9-F1
#
_entry.id   AF-A0A6J4FNN9-F1
#
_cell.length_a   1.000
_cell.length_b   1.000
_cell.length_c   1.000
_cell.angle_alpha   90.00
_cell.angle_beta   90.00
_cell.angle_gamma   90.00
#
_symmetry.space_group_name_H-M   'P 1'
#
loop_
_entity.id
_entity.type
_entity.pdbx_description
1 polymer ?
#
loop_
_entity_poly.entity_id
_entity_poly.type
_entity_poly.pdbx_seq_one_letter_code
_entity_poly.pdbx_strand_id
1 'polypeptide(L)' 'MKTVAAISFRDNHSISMDVDAVSHVEISAPIQLEDGSWCAELLVRSGNGTIALQLTAASPGHLQVRPQGLE' A
#
# COMPACT_ATOMS: atom_id res chain seq x y z
N MET A 1 -8.74 -9.46 -23.76
CA MET A 1 -7.85 -8.45 -23.16
C MET A 1 -7.05 -9.13 -22.08
N LYS A 2 -5.72 -8.93 -22.05
CA LYS A 2 -4.84 -9.51 -21.03
C LYS A 2 -4.56 -8.42 -20.01
N THR A 3 -5.08 -8.57 -18.79
CA THR A 3 -4.84 -7.63 -17.68
C THR A 3 -3.36 -7.72 -17.31
N VAL A 4 -2.64 -6.60 -17.44
CA VAL A 4 -1.22 -6.49 -17.06
C VAL A 4 -1.18 -5.49 -15.90
N ALA A 5 -0.81 -5.96 -14.71
CA ALA A 5 -0.37 -5.06 -13.66
C ALA A 5 1.12 -4.79 -13.87
N ALA A 6 1.51 -3.52 -14.04
CA ALA A 6 2.90 -3.11 -14.01
C ALA A 6 3.20 -2.60 -12.60
N ILE A 7 4.12 -3.24 -11.90
CA ILE A 7 4.67 -2.74 -10.63
C ILE A 7 6.03 -2.16 -10.96
N SER A 8 6.19 -0.84 -10.84
CA SER A 8 7.48 -0.17 -10.98
C SER A 8 7.91 0.39 -9.64
N PHE A 9 9.11 0.01 -9.23
CA PHE A 9 9.82 0.63 -8.12
C PHE A 9 10.82 1.62 -8.72
N ARG A 10 10.59 2.92 -8.53
CA ARG A 10 11.59 3.93 -8.88
C ARG A 10 12.68 4.01 -7.80
N ASP A 11 12.29 3.73 -6.57
CA ASP A 11 13.07 3.64 -5.34
C ASP A 11 12.26 2.90 -4.27
N ASN A 12 12.80 2.70 -3.06
CA ASN A 12 12.05 2.14 -1.92
C ASN A 12 10.99 3.10 -1.34
N HIS A 13 10.72 4.24 -2.00
CA HIS A 13 9.77 5.25 -1.55
C HIS A 13 8.49 5.31 -2.41
N SER A 14 8.50 4.75 -3.61
CA SER A 14 7.39 4.86 -4.54
C SER A 14 7.05 3.52 -5.21
N ILE A 15 5.76 3.19 -5.17
CA ILE A 15 5.16 2.06 -5.89
C ILE A 15 4.10 2.65 -6.82
N SER A 16 4.22 2.38 -8.12
CA SER A 16 3.17 2.66 -9.09
C SER A 16 2.56 1.36 -9.59
N MET A 17 1.23 1.27 -9.65
CA MET A 17 0.50 0.07 -10.03
C MET A 17 -0.80 0.43 -10.76
N ASP A 18 -1.03 -0.19 -11.92
CA ASP A 18 -2.33 -0.16 -12.60
C ASP A 18 -3.18 -1.36 -12.17
N VAL A 19 -4.35 -1.09 -11.60
CA VAL A 19 -5.30 -2.12 -11.12
C VAL A 19 -6.66 -1.87 -11.76
N ASP A 20 -7.21 -2.90 -12.39
CA ASP A 20 -8.54 -2.83 -13.01
C ASP A 20 -9.66 -3.09 -11.99
N ALA A 21 -10.80 -2.43 -12.20
CA ALA A 21 -12.02 -2.57 -11.39
C ALA A 21 -11.83 -2.36 -9.87
N VAL A 22 -11.03 -1.38 -9.45
CA VAL A 22 -10.84 -1.02 -8.03
C VAL A 22 -12.14 -0.52 -7.41
N SER A 23 -12.53 -1.09 -6.28
CA SER A 23 -13.69 -0.68 -5.49
C SER A 23 -13.31 -0.01 -4.18
N HIS A 24 -12.14 -0.34 -3.61
CA HIS A 24 -11.71 0.20 -2.33
C HIS A 24 -10.19 0.19 -2.18
N VAL A 25 -9.64 1.21 -1.52
CA VAL A 25 -8.25 1.29 -1.08
C VAL A 25 -8.24 1.69 0.39
N GLU A 26 -7.64 0.87 1.25
CA GLU A 26 -7.57 1.10 2.69
C GLU A 26 -6.19 0.73 3.24
N ILE A 27 -5.78 1.40 4.32
CA ILE A 27 -4.58 1.03 5.08
C ILE A 27 -4.97 0.65 6.50
N SER A 28 -4.36 -0.40 7.05
CA SER A 28 -4.55 -0.78 8.44
C SER A 28 -3.91 0.26 9.38
N ALA A 29 -4.37 0.29 10.63
CA ALA A 29 -3.60 0.94 11.68
C ALA A 29 -2.22 0.27 11.79
N PRO A 30 -1.12 1.03 11.97
CA PRO A 30 0.19 0.45 12.21
C PRO A 30 0.22 -0.40 13.48
N ILE A 31 0.82 -1.58 13.41
CA ILE A 31 1.08 -2.47 14.55
C ILE A 31 2.59 -2.60 14.76
N GLN A 32 3.02 -2.75 16.01
CA GLN A 32 4.42 -3.02 16.32
C GLN A 32 4.67 -4.54 16.28
N LEU A 33 5.77 -4.96 15.66
CA LEU A 33 6.24 -6.34 15.57
C LEU A 33 7.19 -6.69 16.74
N GLU A 34 7.47 -7.98 16.92
CA GLU A 34 8.30 -8.49 18.02
C GLU A 34 9.75 -7.95 17.99
N ASP A 35 10.26 -7.65 16.80
CA ASP A 35 11.60 -7.09 16.58
C ASP A 35 11.66 -5.56 16.81
N GLY A 36 10.56 -4.95 17.23
CA GLY A 36 10.44 -3.52 17.48
C GLY A 36 10.13 -2.67 16.23
N SER A 37 10.12 -3.28 15.04
CA SER A 37 9.68 -2.62 13.80
C SER A 37 8.16 -2.44 13.78
N TRP A 38 7.67 -1.66 12.81
CA TRP A 38 6.26 -1.37 12.61
C TRP A 38 5.78 -1.92 11.28
N CYS A 39 4.54 -2.38 11.23
CA CYS A 39 3.90 -2.90 10.04
C CYS A 39 2.52 -2.26 9.82
N ALA A 40 2.15 -2.00 8.57
CA ALA A 40 0.79 -1.70 8.15
C ALA A 40 0.47 -2.40 6.83
N GLU A 41 -0.78 -2.78 6.63
CA GLU A 41 -1.24 -3.43 5.40
C GLU A 41 -2.02 -2.44 4.55
N LEU A 42 -1.60 -2.25 3.30
CA LEU A 42 -2.37 -1.54 2.28
C LEU A 42 -3.17 -2.58 1.48
N LEU A 43 -4.49 -2.47 1.50
CA LEU A 43 -5.41 -3.34 0.77
C LEU A 43 -6.03 -2.58 -0.39
N VAL A 44 -5.91 -3.13 -1.59
CA VAL A 44 -6.62 -2.69 -2.79
C VAL A 44 -7.62 -3.78 -3.18
N ARG A 45 -8.91 -3.51 -2.99
CA ARG A 45 -10.00 -4.41 -3.37
C ARG A 45 -10.45 -4.08 -4.78
N SER A 46 -10.62 -5.11 -5.59
CA SER A 46 -11.11 -4.99 -6.97
C SER A 46 -12.17 -6.05 -7.27
N GLY A 47 -12.90 -5.86 -8.38
CA GLY A 47 -13.78 -6.89 -8.93
C GLY A 47 -13.06 -8.19 -9.32
N ASN A 48 -11.73 -8.16 -9.42
CA ASN A 48 -10.89 -9.28 -9.82
C ASN A 48 -10.15 -9.94 -8.63
N GLY A 49 -10.40 -9.48 -7.39
CA GLY A 49 -9.72 -9.97 -6.19
C GLY A 49 -9.12 -8.85 -5.35
N THR A 50 -8.26 -9.21 -4.39
CA THR A 50 -7.63 -8.27 -3.46
C THR A 50 -6.12 -8.32 -3.60
N ILE A 51 -5.49 -7.15 -3.64
CA ILE A 51 -4.04 -6.99 -3.53
C ILE A 51 -3.75 -6.49 -2.12
N ALA A 52 -2.84 -7.17 -1.43
CA ALA A 52 -2.37 -6.80 -0.10
C ALA A 52 -0.87 -6.48 -0.14
N LEU A 53 -0.49 -5.30 0.35
CA LEU A 53 0.90 -4.90 0.49
C LEU A 53 1.22 -4.74 1.98
N GLN A 54 2.22 -5.49 2.46
CA GLN A 54 2.75 -5.33 3.81
C GLN A 54 3.88 -4.30 3.78
N LEU A 55 3.68 -3.20 4.50
CA LEU A 55 4.62 -2.09 4.61
C LEU A 55 5.29 -2.17 5.96
N THR A 56 6.62 -2.18 5.99
CA THR A 56 7.39 -2.18 7.25
C THR A 56 8.18 -0.89 7.41
N ALA A 57 8.35 -0.44 8.65
CA ALA A 57 9.09 0.78 8.96
C ALA A 57 9.71 0.75 10.36
N ALA A 58 10.72 1.60 10.57
CA ALA A 58 11.34 1.79 11.89
C ALA A 58 10.46 2.60 12.88
N SER A 59 9.44 3.32 12.38
CA SER A 59 8.55 4.12 13.22
C SER A 59 7.13 4.13 12.65
N PRO A 60 6.09 4.30 13.50
CA PRO A 60 4.70 4.33 13.02
C PRO A 60 4.41 5.57 12.18
N GLY A 61 5.15 6.65 12.40
CA GLY A 61 5.00 7.92 11.66
C GLY A 61 5.30 7.78 10.15
N HIS A 62 6.08 6.78 9.76
CA HIS A 62 6.39 6.50 8.35
C HIS A 62 5.28 5.72 7.63
N LEU A 63 4.32 5.16 8.38
CA LEU A 63 3.19 4.38 7.85
C LEU A 63 1.88 5.19 7.84
N GLN A 64 1.95 6.48 8.18
CA GLN A 64 0.78 7.36 8.18
C GLN A 64 0.44 7.81 6.76
N VAL A 65 -0.80 7.57 6.33
CA VAL A 65 -1.34 8.19 5.12
C VAL A 65 -1.61 9.65 5.40
N ARG A 66 -0.86 10.53 4.74
CA ARG A 66 -1.12 11.96 4.76
C ARG A 66 -1.99 12.30 3.56
N PRO A 67 -3.07 13.08 3.72
CA PRO A 67 -3.74 13.67 2.58
C PRO A 67 -2.71 14.45 1.78
N GLN A 68 -2.43 14.04 0.55
CA GLN A 68 -1.76 14.95 -0.39
C GLN A 68 -2.80 16.00 -0.74
N GLY A 69 -2.62 17.21 -0.21
CA GLY A 69 -3.38 18.35 -0.68
C GLY A 69 -3.20 18.46 -2.20
N LEU A 70 -4.30 18.56 -2.93
CA LEU A 70 -4.29 19.07 -4.29
C LEU A 70 -3.99 20.57 -4.19
N GLU A 71 -2.71 20.92 -4.02
CA GLU A 71 -2.24 22.30 -4.28
C GLU A 71 -1.98 22.50 -5.77
#